data_AF-A0A6V7W2Y9-F1
#
_entry.id   AF-A0A6V7W2Y9-F1
#
_cell.length_a   1.000
_cell.length_b   1.000
_cell.length_c   1.000
_cell.angle_alpha   90.00
_cell.angle_beta   90.00
_cell.angle_gamma   90.00
#
_symmetry.space_group_name_H-M   'P 1'
#
loop_
_entity.id
_entity.type
_entity.pdbx_description
1 polymer ?
#
loop_
_entity_poly.entity_id
_entity_poly.type
_entity_poly.pdbx_seq_one_letter_code
_entity_poly.pdbx_strand_id
1 'polypeptide(L)'
;RIHLLRAMQKVVRMDGCTLLYTDTDSLIFAHPENMCPLGLGPHLGQFTDEYPKHNILEYVSGGAKQYGLKLLKKNTTEHEYILKVRG
;
A
#
# COMPACT_ATOMS: atom_id res chain seq x y z
N ARG A 1 -2.11 -1.68 -16.84
CA ARG A 1 -2.40 -0.22 -16.73
C ARG A 1 -3.87 0.09 -16.42
N ILE A 2 -4.86 -0.37 -17.21
CA ILE A 2 -6.30 -0.08 -16.93
C ILE A 2 -6.77 -0.62 -15.57
N HIS A 3 -6.29 -1.81 -15.16
CA HIS A 3 -6.64 -2.40 -13.86
C HIS A 3 -6.20 -1.54 -12.67
N LEU A 4 -4.94 -1.09 -12.67
CA LEU A 4 -4.41 -0.21 -11.63
C LEU A 4 -5.16 1.12 -11.57
N LEU A 5 -5.44 1.72 -12.74
CA LEU A 5 -6.20 2.97 -12.79
C LEU A 5 -7.59 2.84 -12.17
N ARG A 6 -8.29 1.73 -12.42
CA ARG A 6 -9.59 1.45 -11.80
C ARG A 6 -9.47 1.28 -10.28
N ALA A 7 -8.39 0.67 -9.80
CA ALA A 7 -8.12 0.53 -8.37
C ALA A 7 -7.87 1.90 -7.71
N MET A 8 -7.01 2.73 -8.32
CA MET A 8 -6.76 4.10 -7.87
C MET A 8 -8.05 4.91 -7.79
N GLN A 9 -8.91 4.83 -8.80
CA GLN A 9 -10.20 5.52 -8.79
C GLN A 9 -11.11 5.06 -7.66
N LYS A 10 -11.11 3.76 -7.30
CA LYS A 10 -11.87 3.26 -6.14
C LYS A 10 -11.34 3.82 -4.83
N VAL A 11 -10.01 3.85 -4.66
CA VAL A 11 -9.38 4.39 -3.45
C VAL A 11 -9.67 5.89 -3.31
N VAL A 12 -9.47 6.68 -4.36
CA VAL A 12 -9.65 8.14 -4.33
C VAL A 12 -11.12 8.56 -4.13
N ARG A 13 -12.07 7.72 -4.54
CA ARG A 13 -13.52 8.00 -4.39
C ARG A 13 -14.09 7.57 -3.05
N MET A 14 -13.35 6.83 -2.24
CA MET A 14 -13.82 6.37 -0.92
C MET A 14 -13.43 7.38 0.15
N ASP A 15 -14.40 7.80 0.96
CA ASP A 15 -14.16 8.76 2.03
C ASP A 15 -13.17 8.21 3.07
N GLY A 16 -12.23 9.06 3.47
CA GLY A 16 -11.17 8.71 4.43
C GLY A 16 -10.02 7.88 3.85
N CYS A 17 -10.03 7.56 2.55
CA CYS A 17 -8.91 6.90 1.88
C CYS A 17 -7.96 7.93 1.24
N THR A 18 -6.66 7.70 1.33
CA THR A 18 -5.64 8.56 0.70
C THR A 18 -4.65 7.71 -0.08
N LEU A 19 -4.54 7.94 -1.39
CA LEU A 19 -3.55 7.28 -2.24
C LEU A 19 -2.17 7.91 -2.00
N LEU A 20 -1.18 7.11 -1.60
CA LEU A 20 0.17 7.56 -1.26
C LEU A 20 1.18 7.31 -2.37
N TYR A 21 1.06 6.17 -3.06
CA TYR A 21 1.99 5.77 -4.10
C TYR A 21 1.36 4.77 -5.09
N THR A 22 1.87 4.78 -6.32
CA THR A 22 1.54 3.78 -7.33
C THR A 22 2.76 3.46 -8.18
N ASP A 23 3.02 2.18 -8.42
CA ASP A 23 3.96 1.68 -9.42
C ASP A 23 3.24 0.64 -10.29
N THR A 24 3.72 0.43 -11.51
CA THR A 24 3.33 -0.59 -12.52
C THR A 24 2.13 -1.50 -12.20
N ASP A 25 2.21 -2.28 -11.12
CA ASP A 25 1.22 -3.23 -10.60
C ASP A 25 0.92 -3.13 -9.09
N SER A 26 1.51 -2.18 -8.35
CA SER A 26 1.36 -2.00 -6.90
C SER A 26 0.86 -0.60 -6.54
N LEU A 27 0.17 -0.49 -5.40
CA LEU A 27 -0.21 0.79 -4.83
C LEU A 27 -0.11 0.79 -3.31
N ILE A 28 0.20 1.95 -2.75
CA ILE A 28 0.23 2.20 -1.31
C ILE A 28 -0.82 3.25 -1.03
N PHE A 29 -1.71 2.98 -0.08
CA PHE A 29 -2.78 3.89 0.31
C PHE A 29 -3.10 3.73 1.79
N ALA A 30 -3.58 4.81 2.39
CA ALA A 30 -4.15 4.80 3.73
C ALA A 30 -5.66 4.61 3.64
N HIS A 31 -6.23 3.84 4.57
CA HIS A 31 -7.66 3.65 4.70
C HIS A 31 -8.04 3.48 6.19
N PRO A 32 -9.30 3.73 6.58
CA PRO A 32 -9.79 3.44 7.93
C PRO A 32 -9.77 1.94 8.22
N GLU A 33 -9.54 1.53 9.47
CA GLU A 33 -9.27 0.12 9.87
C GLU A 33 -10.29 -0.90 9.34
N ASN A 34 -11.57 -0.53 9.26
CA ASN A 34 -12.66 -1.41 8.82
C ASN A 34 -13.17 -1.12 7.40
N MET A 35 -12.51 -0.25 6.64
CA MET A 35 -12.95 0.16 5.31
C MET A 35 -11.82 0.07 4.29
N CYS A 36 -11.37 -1.16 3.99
CA CYS A 36 -10.47 -1.36 2.86
C CYS A 36 -11.26 -1.31 1.54
N PRO A 37 -11.02 -0.33 0.65
CA PRO A 37 -11.73 -0.17 -0.63
C PRO A 37 -11.44 -1.29 -1.65
N LEU A 38 -10.38 -2.07 -1.46
CA LEU A 38 -9.91 -3.06 -2.42
C LEU A 38 -10.13 -4.48 -1.88
N GLY A 39 -10.78 -5.30 -2.69
CA GLY A 39 -10.86 -6.74 -2.44
C GLY A 39 -9.53 -7.40 -2.72
N LEU A 40 -8.98 -8.11 -1.73
CA LEU A 40 -7.79 -8.93 -1.87
C LEU A 40 -8.17 -10.33 -2.35
N GLY A 41 -7.28 -11.00 -3.08
CA GLY A 41 -7.50 -12.41 -3.41
C GLY A 41 -6.31 -13.10 -4.11
N PRO A 42 -6.31 -14.45 -4.16
CA PRO A 42 -5.18 -15.25 -4.62
C PRO A 42 -5.14 -15.47 -6.15
N HIS A 43 -6.15 -15.00 -6.89
CA HIS A 43 -6.24 -15.29 -8.32
C HIS A 43 -5.51 -14.25 -9.18
N LEU A 44 -5.13 -14.66 -10.39
CA LEU A 44 -4.45 -13.79 -11.35
C LEU A 44 -5.26 -12.51 -11.62
N GLY A 45 -4.62 -11.36 -11.43
CA GLY A 45 -5.24 -10.04 -11.61
C GLY A 45 -5.93 -9.47 -10.37
N GLN A 46 -5.92 -10.19 -9.24
CA GLN A 46 -6.35 -9.67 -7.93
C GLN A 46 -5.17 -9.05 -7.19
N PHE A 47 -5.46 -8.09 -6.31
CA PHE A 47 -4.43 -7.53 -5.43
C PHE A 47 -4.17 -8.48 -4.26
N THR A 48 -2.91 -8.60 -3.90
CA THR A 48 -2.44 -9.33 -2.73
C THR A 48 -1.87 -8.34 -1.71
N ASP A 49 -2.03 -8.64 -0.43
CA ASP A 49 -1.33 -7.90 0.62
C ASP A 49 0.16 -8.27 0.59
N GLU A 50 1.03 -7.29 0.30
CA GLU A 50 2.49 -7.48 0.29
C GLU A 50 3.05 -7.66 1.71
N TYR A 51 2.38 -7.11 2.73
CA TYR A 51 2.88 -7.06 4.10
C TYR A 51 1.83 -7.60 5.11
N PRO A 52 1.32 -8.84 4.95
CA PRO A 52 0.20 -9.34 5.76
C PRO A 52 0.51 -9.43 7.26
N LYS A 53 1.80 -9.60 7.60
CA LYS A 53 2.29 -9.70 8.98
C LYS A 53 2.69 -8.36 9.59
N HIS A 54 2.59 -7.25 8.86
CA HIS A 54 3.03 -5.95 9.32
C HIS A 54 1.93 -4.90 9.17
N ASN A 55 2.03 -3.84 9.97
CA ASN A 55 1.28 -2.61 9.81
C ASN A 55 2.25 -1.52 9.38
N ILE A 56 1.92 -0.78 8.32
CA ILE A 56 2.69 0.38 7.90
C ILE A 56 2.36 1.53 8.86
N LEU A 57 3.34 1.99 9.62
CA LEU A 57 3.20 3.13 10.54
C LEU A 57 3.52 4.45 9.86
N GLU A 58 4.58 4.48 9.05
CA GLU A 58 5.06 5.69 8.39
C GLU A 58 5.47 5.37 6.96
N TYR A 59 5.14 6.30 6.05
CA TYR A 59 5.54 6.29 4.65
C TYR A 59 6.20 7.62 4.32
N VAL A 60 7.39 7.57 3.73
CA VAL A 60 8.12 8.76 3.27
C VAL A 60 8.52 8.54 1.82
N SER A 61 8.28 9.53 0.95
CA SER A 61 8.64 9.47 -0.47
C SER A 61 9.55 10.63 -0.84
N GLY A 62 10.64 10.33 -1.54
CA GLY A 62 11.49 11.32 -2.20
C GLY A 62 11.17 11.50 -3.69
N GLY A 63 10.37 10.59 -4.27
CA GLY A 63 10.00 10.63 -5.68
C GLY A 63 9.54 9.26 -6.20
N ALA A 64 9.41 9.17 -7.53
CA ALA A 64 9.05 7.92 -8.18
C ALA A 64 10.10 6.84 -7.88
N LYS A 65 9.66 5.67 -7.38
CA LYS A 65 10.51 4.54 -6.99
C LYS A 65 11.55 4.84 -5.90
N GLN A 66 11.33 5.90 -5.13
CA GLN A 66 12.19 6.35 -4.03
C GLN A 66 11.34 6.58 -2.79
N TYR A 67 11.19 5.55 -1.96
CA TYR A 67 10.38 5.62 -0.75
C TYR A 67 10.91 4.74 0.40
N GLY A 68 10.56 5.12 1.62
CA GLY A 68 10.79 4.39 2.84
C GLY A 68 9.47 4.02 3.53
N LEU A 69 9.43 2.84 4.15
CA LEU A 69 8.33 2.36 4.97
C LEU A 69 8.87 1.98 6.35
N LYS A 70 8.17 2.43 7.39
CA LYS A 70 8.32 1.90 8.76
C LYS A 70 7.19 0.92 9.03
N LEU A 71 7.56 -0.32 9.26
CA LEU A 71 6.67 -1.44 9.52
C LEU A 71 6.71 -1.79 11.01
N LEU A 72 5.55 -2.14 11.56
CA LEU A 72 5.40 -2.76 12.86
C LEU A 72 4.88 -4.18 12.68
N LYS A 73 5.59 -5.17 13.20
CA LYS A 73 5.17 -6.56 13.13
C LYS A 73 3.93 -6.81 14.00
N LYS A 74 2.89 -7.40 13.41
CA LYS A 74 1.68 -7.78 14.15
C LYS A 74 2.08 -8.79 15.23
N ASN A 75 1.66 -8.53 16.47
CA ASN A 75 1.98 -9.31 17.68
C ASN A 75 3.40 -9.13 18.24
N THR A 76 4.15 -8.11 17.81
CA THR A 76 5.45 -7.78 18.41
C THR A 76 5.64 -6.26 18.45
N THR A 77 6.55 -5.78 19.30
CA THR A 77 7.02 -4.38 19.30
C THR A 77 8.23 -4.17 18.39
N GLU A 78 8.56 -5.16 17.55
CA GLU A 78 9.66 -5.09 16.58
C GLU A 78 9.29 -4.20 15.40
N HIS A 79 10.15 -3.21 15.15
CA HIS A 79 10.08 -2.35 13.98
C HIS A 79 10.97 -2.89 12.87
N GLU A 80 10.44 -2.89 11.64
CA GLU A 80 11.20 -3.19 10.43
C GLU A 80 11.17 -1.96 9.52
N TYR A 81 12.27 -1.70 8.81
CA TYR A 81 12.39 -0.57 7.92
C TYR A 81 12.69 -1.07 6.51
N ILE A 82 11.87 -0.65 5.55
CA ILE A 82 12.05 -0.98 4.14
C ILE A 82 12.40 0.30 3.40
N LEU A 83 13.50 0.26 2.66
CA LEU A 83 13.91 1.34 1.78
C LEU A 83 13.90 0.83 0.34
N LYS A 84 13.09 1.46 -0.52
CA LYS A 84 13.16 1.28 -1.97
C LYS A 84 13.74 2.55 -2.58
N VAL A 85 15.00 2.48 -2.99
CA VAL A 85 15.67 3.54 -3.76
C VAL A 85 16.10 2.94 -5.09
N ARG A 86 15.47 3.38 -6.17
CA ARG A 86 15.85 3.03 -7.54
C ARG A 86 16.28 4.30 -8.28
N GLY A 87 17.41 4.21 -8.97
CA GLY A 87 18.02 5.23 -9.82
C GLY A 87 18.86 4.53 -10.88
#